data_AF-A0A6G8UB74-F1
#
_entry.id   AF-A0A6G8UB74-F1
#
_cell.length_a   1.000
_cell.length_b   1.000
_cell.length_c   1.000
_cell.angle_alpha   90.00
_cell.angle_beta   90.00
_cell.angle_gamma   90.00
#
_symmetry.space_group_name_H-M   'P 1'
#
loop_
_entity.id
_entity.type
_entity.pdbx_description
1 polymer ?
#
loop_
_entity_poly.entity_id
_entity_poly.type
_entity_poly.pdbx_seq_one_letter_code
_entity_poly.pdbx_strand_id
1 'polypeptide(L)'
;MLSVIIPTEGVEQTAVATLAALVPGAAAGIIREVLLVDSTGNGVIERVADVAGCRFIGIETSSQGAALAAGALQARSPWLMFLPAGAVLETGWIEESTQFIQAVSSSGRDRAAVFRYARSPYSDTGLRDILRAVARKLVGPLGDQGLLIARAHYDRIGGYPPQARRSEARLLRRLGRSSRTLLRSRIVMAG
;
A
#
# COMPACT_ATOMS: atom_id res chain seq x y z
N MET A 1 4.76 -3.64 -14.63
CA MET A 1 5.73 -3.71 -13.53
C MET A 1 5.02 -3.84 -12.18
N LEU A 2 3.98 -3.06 -11.87
CA LEU A 2 3.29 -3.09 -10.56
C LEU A 2 1.77 -3.29 -10.64
N SER A 3 1.22 -4.05 -9.69
CA SER A 3 -0.20 -3.99 -9.31
C SER A 3 -0.29 -3.24 -7.98
N VAL A 4 -1.09 -2.18 -7.92
CA VAL A 4 -1.31 -1.41 -6.69
C VAL A 4 -2.58 -1.91 -6.03
N ILE A 5 -2.52 -2.24 -4.75
CA ILE A 5 -3.64 -2.75 -3.95
C ILE A 5 -3.97 -1.70 -2.89
N ILE A 6 -5.21 -1.22 -2.90
CA ILE A 6 -5.71 -0.18 -2.00
C ILE A 6 -6.93 -0.74 -1.26
N PRO A 7 -6.78 -1.23 -0.01
CA PRO A 7 -7.93 -1.47 0.85
C PRO A 7 -8.57 -0.13 1.22
N THR A 8 -9.90 -0.11 1.20
CA THR A 8 -10.72 1.09 1.43
C THR A 8 -11.68 0.89 2.60
N GLU A 9 -12.14 2.00 3.17
CA GLU A 9 -13.16 2.04 4.23
C GLU A 9 -14.52 2.51 3.69
N GLY A 10 -14.78 2.36 2.38
CA GLY A 10 -16.00 2.84 1.74
C GLY A 10 -16.07 4.36 1.52
N VAL A 11 -14.97 5.09 1.75
CA VAL A 11 -14.90 6.56 1.63
C VAL A 11 -14.29 6.96 0.29
N GLU A 12 -15.05 7.71 -0.50
CA GLU A 12 -14.64 8.18 -1.83
C GLU A 12 -13.40 9.07 -1.78
N GLN A 13 -13.39 10.08 -0.91
CA GLN A 13 -12.36 11.12 -0.90
C GLN A 13 -10.94 10.58 -0.68
N THR A 14 -10.77 9.61 0.22
CA THR A 14 -9.46 8.99 0.50
C THR A 14 -9.00 8.11 -0.66
N ALA A 15 -9.91 7.35 -1.27
CA ALA A 15 -9.60 6.54 -2.45
C ALA A 15 -9.18 7.42 -3.64
N VAL A 16 -9.97 8.47 -3.94
CA VAL A 16 -9.68 9.42 -5.03
C VAL A 16 -8.36 10.15 -4.80
N ALA A 17 -8.05 10.57 -3.58
CA ALA A 17 -6.77 11.21 -3.26
C ALA A 17 -5.57 10.32 -3.61
N THR A 18 -5.64 9.03 -3.27
CA THR A 18 -4.59 8.06 -3.64
C THR A 18 -4.54 7.81 -5.13
N LEU A 19 -5.69 7.65 -5.79
CA LEU A 19 -5.74 7.43 -7.24
C LEU A 19 -5.11 8.61 -8.00
N ALA A 20 -5.42 9.86 -7.59
CA ALA A 20 -4.82 11.05 -8.17
C ALA A 20 -3.29 11.07 -8.03
N ALA A 21 -2.75 10.68 -6.87
CA ALA A 21 -1.30 10.57 -6.64
C ALA A 21 -0.62 9.50 -7.50
N LEU A 22 -1.37 8.51 -7.99
CA LEU A 22 -0.88 7.42 -8.82
C LEU A 22 -0.95 7.72 -10.33
N VAL A 23 -1.69 8.75 -10.76
CA VAL A 23 -1.83 9.12 -12.18
C VAL A 23 -0.47 9.27 -12.89
N PRO A 24 0.54 9.97 -12.33
CA PRO A 24 1.85 10.07 -12.98
C PRO A 24 2.55 8.71 -13.14
N GLY A 25 2.34 7.78 -12.21
CA GLY A 25 2.87 6.43 -12.30
C GLY A 25 2.17 5.58 -13.37
N ALA A 26 0.86 5.73 -13.51
CA ALA A 26 0.12 5.11 -14.60
C ALA A 26 0.58 5.65 -15.96
N ALA A 27 0.72 6.97 -16.10
CA ALA A 27 1.21 7.62 -17.31
C ALA A 27 2.65 7.21 -17.68
N ALA A 28 3.53 7.03 -16.68
CA ALA A 28 4.89 6.52 -16.87
C ALA A 28 4.96 5.01 -17.18
N GLY A 29 3.83 4.28 -17.17
CA GLY A 29 3.77 2.85 -17.46
C GLY A 29 4.28 1.93 -16.35
N ILE A 30 4.63 2.45 -15.16
CA ILE A 30 5.11 1.63 -14.04
C ILE A 30 3.94 0.85 -13.40
N ILE A 31 2.78 1.50 -13.29
CA ILE A 31 1.54 0.92 -12.76
C ILE A 31 0.80 0.22 -13.91
N ARG A 32 0.56 -1.08 -13.75
CA ARG A 32 -0.20 -1.88 -14.72
C ARG A 32 -1.69 -1.90 -14.39
N GLU A 33 -2.03 -1.90 -13.12
CA GLU A 33 -3.40 -1.91 -12.64
C GLU A 33 -3.44 -1.42 -11.19
N VAL A 34 -4.61 -0.91 -10.80
CA VAL A 34 -4.95 -0.57 -9.43
C VAL A 34 -6.18 -1.39 -9.03
N LEU A 35 -6.11 -2.01 -7.86
CA LEU A 35 -7.18 -2.81 -7.28
C LEU A 35 -7.70 -2.10 -6.02
N LEU A 36 -8.95 -1.66 -6.07
CA LEU A 36 -9.67 -1.13 -4.91
C LEU A 36 -10.40 -2.29 -4.23
N VAL A 37 -10.14 -2.49 -2.94
CA VAL A 37 -10.77 -3.56 -2.16
C VAL A 37 -11.66 -2.93 -1.10
N ASP A 38 -12.95 -3.25 -1.13
CA ASP A 38 -13.92 -2.70 -0.19
C ASP A 38 -14.75 -3.81 0.46
N SER A 39 -15.13 -3.58 1.72
CA SER A 39 -16.00 -4.47 2.49
C SER A 39 -17.29 -3.83 2.96
N THR A 40 -17.53 -2.56 2.62
CA THR A 40 -18.70 -1.82 3.10
C THR A 40 -19.95 -2.14 2.31
N GLY A 41 -19.82 -2.52 1.04
CA GLY A 41 -20.95 -2.90 0.19
C GLY A 41 -21.90 -1.75 -0.15
N ASN A 42 -21.48 -0.50 0.07
CA ASN A 42 -22.30 0.69 -0.18
C ASN A 42 -22.28 1.17 -1.64
N GLY A 43 -21.54 0.49 -2.53
CA GLY A 43 -21.39 0.82 -3.95
C GLY A 43 -20.55 2.06 -4.27
N VAL A 44 -20.08 2.81 -3.26
CA VAL A 44 -19.30 4.04 -3.45
C VAL A 44 -17.97 3.73 -4.15
N ILE A 45 -17.21 2.78 -3.59
CA ILE A 45 -15.88 2.43 -4.10
C ILE A 45 -15.94 1.69 -5.43
N GLU A 46 -17.00 0.92 -5.67
CA GLU A 46 -17.25 0.29 -6.97
C GLU A 46 -17.42 1.35 -8.07
N ARG A 47 -18.20 2.40 -7.81
CA ARG A 47 -18.34 3.53 -8.74
C ARG A 47 -17.02 4.28 -8.96
N VAL A 48 -16.25 4.53 -7.90
CA VAL A 48 -14.92 5.14 -8.01
C VAL A 48 -14.01 4.29 -8.89
N ALA A 49 -14.03 2.97 -8.72
CA ALA A 49 -13.24 2.06 -9.53
C ALA A 49 -13.63 2.13 -11.01
N ASP A 50 -14.93 2.09 -11.31
CA ASP A 50 -15.45 2.16 -12.68
C ASP A 50 -15.03 3.46 -13.39
N VAL A 51 -15.28 4.61 -12.76
CA VAL A 51 -14.91 5.93 -13.30
C VAL A 51 -13.40 6.07 -13.50
N ALA A 52 -12.60 5.56 -12.57
CA ALA A 52 -11.15 5.66 -12.64
C ALA A 52 -10.49 4.55 -13.49
N GLY A 53 -11.26 3.62 -14.08
CA GLY A 53 -10.72 2.48 -14.82
C GLY A 53 -9.90 1.51 -13.96
N CYS A 54 -10.18 1.47 -12.66
CA CYS A 54 -9.55 0.57 -11.70
C CYS A 54 -10.38 -0.71 -11.52
N ARG A 55 -9.77 -1.75 -10.97
CA ARG A 55 -10.46 -3.01 -10.69
C ARG A 55 -11.06 -2.98 -9.29
N PHE A 56 -12.35 -3.22 -9.20
CA PHE A 56 -13.05 -3.37 -7.92
C PHE A 56 -13.00 -4.81 -7.40
N ILE A 57 -12.85 -4.96 -6.08
CA ILE A 57 -12.99 -6.23 -5.37
C ILE A 57 -13.84 -6.00 -4.13
N GLY A 58 -15.08 -6.47 -4.17
CA GLY A 58 -15.93 -6.59 -2.98
C GLY A 58 -15.52 -7.80 -2.14
N ILE A 59 -15.41 -7.62 -0.83
CA ILE A 59 -15.23 -8.72 0.13
C ILE A 59 -16.26 -8.61 1.25
N GLU A 60 -16.65 -9.74 1.83
CA GLU A 60 -17.62 -9.75 2.94
C GLU A 60 -16.96 -9.48 4.30
N THR A 61 -15.67 -9.80 4.43
CA THR A 61 -14.96 -9.69 5.71
C THR A 61 -14.29 -8.32 5.85
N SER A 62 -14.69 -7.54 6.85
CA SER A 62 -14.12 -6.20 7.14
C SER A 62 -12.72 -6.22 7.79
N SER A 63 -11.90 -7.22 7.48
CA SER A 63 -10.52 -7.26 8.00
C SER A 63 -9.55 -6.70 6.97
N GLN A 64 -8.70 -5.77 7.41
CA GLN A 64 -7.65 -5.18 6.57
C GLN A 64 -6.72 -6.27 5.98
N GLY A 65 -6.41 -7.31 6.75
CA GLY A 65 -5.62 -8.44 6.30
C GLY A 65 -6.28 -9.21 5.16
N ALA A 66 -7.59 -9.50 5.25
CA ALA A 66 -8.33 -10.14 4.17
C ALA A 66 -8.40 -9.26 2.93
N ALA A 67 -8.60 -7.95 3.08
CA ALA A 67 -8.62 -7.02 1.94
C ALA A 67 -7.30 -6.99 1.18
N LEU A 68 -6.18 -6.87 1.91
CA LEU A 68 -4.85 -6.90 1.32
C LEU A 68 -4.56 -8.25 0.64
N ALA A 69 -4.93 -9.36 1.28
CA ALA A 69 -4.76 -10.70 0.73
C ALA A 69 -5.61 -10.93 -0.53
N ALA A 70 -6.88 -10.51 -0.52
CA ALA A 70 -7.79 -10.63 -1.66
C ALA A 70 -7.29 -9.82 -2.86
N GLY A 71 -6.81 -8.59 -2.62
CA GLY A 71 -6.18 -7.78 -3.66
C GLY A 71 -4.91 -8.42 -4.22
N ALA A 72 -4.02 -8.96 -3.36
CA ALA A 72 -2.80 -9.63 -3.80
C ALA A 72 -3.07 -10.89 -4.63
N LEU A 73 -4.10 -11.66 -4.24
CA LEU A 73 -4.55 -12.87 -4.94
C LEU A 73 -5.03 -12.53 -6.36
N GLN A 74 -5.74 -11.42 -6.50
CA GLN A 74 -6.34 -10.98 -7.77
C GLN A 74 -5.40 -10.17 -8.66
N ALA A 75 -4.37 -9.55 -8.08
CA ALA A 75 -3.36 -8.82 -8.83
C ALA A 75 -2.67 -9.73 -9.87
N ARG A 76 -2.17 -9.13 -10.96
CA ARG A 76 -1.60 -9.82 -12.12
C ARG A 76 -0.13 -9.49 -12.38
N SER A 77 0.40 -8.46 -11.73
CA SER A 77 1.80 -8.05 -11.91
C SER A 77 2.77 -8.87 -11.06
N PRO A 78 4.05 -8.95 -11.48
CA PRO A 78 5.11 -9.59 -10.72
C PRO A 78 5.56 -8.78 -9.49
N TRP A 79 5.22 -7.48 -9.42
CA TRP A 79 5.42 -6.68 -8.21
C TRP A 79 4.10 -6.15 -7.67
N LEU A 80 4.02 -6.10 -6.36
CA LEU A 80 2.87 -5.66 -5.59
C LEU A 80 3.25 -4.39 -4.85
N MET A 81 2.36 -3.40 -4.91
CA MET A 81 2.43 -2.21 -4.07
C MET A 81 1.15 -2.14 -3.24
N PHE A 82 1.27 -2.18 -1.92
CA PHE A 82 0.16 -2.00 -1.01
C PHE A 82 0.16 -0.57 -0.50
N LEU A 83 -0.94 0.16 -0.65
CA LEU A 83 -1.09 1.53 -0.16
C LEU A 83 -2.40 1.64 0.62
N PRO A 84 -2.43 2.29 1.79
CA PRO A 84 -3.69 2.61 2.45
C PRO A 84 -4.47 3.64 1.61
N ALA A 85 -5.81 3.61 1.67
CA ALA A 85 -6.62 4.70 1.13
C ALA A 85 -6.25 6.03 1.81
N GLY A 86 -6.13 7.10 1.03
CA GLY A 86 -5.65 8.42 1.47
C GLY A 86 -4.13 8.59 1.33
N ALA A 87 -3.37 7.55 0.99
CA ALA A 87 -1.94 7.67 0.69
C ALA A 87 -1.66 8.62 -0.49
N VAL A 88 -0.78 9.59 -0.30
CA VAL A 88 -0.24 10.49 -1.31
C VAL A 88 1.29 10.34 -1.30
N LEU A 89 1.84 9.83 -2.40
CA LEU A 89 3.28 9.64 -2.56
C LEU A 89 3.94 10.93 -3.06
N GLU A 90 5.05 11.33 -2.44
CA GLU A 90 5.81 12.51 -2.85
C GLU A 90 6.53 12.31 -4.19
N THR A 91 6.84 13.43 -4.84
CA THR A 91 7.64 13.48 -6.08
C THR A 91 8.91 12.62 -5.97
N GLY A 92 9.23 11.91 -7.05
CA GLY A 92 10.39 11.01 -7.12
C GLY A 92 10.08 9.55 -6.74
N TRP A 93 8.89 9.24 -6.21
CA TRP A 93 8.52 7.87 -5.84
C TRP A 93 8.59 6.88 -7.02
N ILE A 94 8.28 7.34 -8.23
CA ILE A 94 8.29 6.52 -9.47
C ILE A 94 9.71 6.07 -9.79
N GLU A 95 10.65 7.02 -9.81
CA GLU A 95 12.05 6.76 -10.09
C GLU A 95 12.65 5.85 -9.02
N GLU A 96 12.43 6.18 -7.74
CA GLU A 96 12.97 5.38 -6.64
C GLU A 96 12.39 3.95 -6.63
N SER A 97 11.09 3.79 -6.88
CA SER A 97 10.46 2.47 -6.99
C SER A 97 11.01 1.67 -8.16
N THR A 98 11.23 2.33 -9.32
CA THR A 98 11.82 1.69 -10.51
C THR A 98 13.24 1.22 -10.24
N GLN A 99 14.08 2.09 -9.67
CA GLN A 99 15.45 1.77 -9.31
C GLN A 99 15.51 0.62 -8.29
N PHE A 100 14.63 0.63 -7.28
CA PHE A 100 14.54 -0.46 -6.31
C PHE A 100 14.17 -1.79 -6.99
N ILE A 101 13.14 -1.80 -7.83
CA ILE A 101 12.70 -2.98 -8.58
C ILE A 101 13.84 -3.56 -9.42
N GLN A 102 14.56 -2.69 -10.15
CA GLN A 102 15.68 -3.10 -11.01
C GLN A 102 16.84 -3.68 -10.18
N ALA A 103 17.24 -2.99 -9.10
CA ALA A 103 18.33 -3.43 -8.23
C ALA A 103 18.02 -4.78 -7.54
N VAL A 104 16.78 -4.99 -7.10
CA VAL A 104 16.38 -6.27 -6.49
C VAL A 104 16.37 -7.38 -7.54
N SER A 105 15.78 -7.12 -8.71
CA SER A 105 15.68 -8.10 -9.80
C SER A 105 17.07 -8.55 -10.29
N SER A 106 18.06 -7.66 -10.34
CA SER A 106 19.43 -7.99 -10.75
C SER A 106 20.24 -8.68 -9.65
N SER A 107 19.95 -8.40 -8.38
CA SER A 107 20.72 -8.96 -7.26
C SER A 107 20.39 -10.42 -6.91
N GLY A 108 19.24 -10.94 -7.37
CA GLY A 108 18.72 -12.25 -6.97
C GLY A 108 18.36 -12.37 -5.48
N ARG A 109 18.43 -11.26 -4.71
CA ARG A 109 18.10 -11.24 -3.28
C ARG A 109 16.71 -10.70 -3.09
N ASP A 110 15.89 -11.47 -2.40
CA ASP A 110 14.54 -11.05 -2.05
C ASP A 110 14.56 -9.89 -1.04
N ARG A 111 14.00 -8.76 -1.46
CA ARG A 111 13.81 -7.58 -0.62
C ARG A 111 12.43 -6.99 -0.83
N ALA A 112 11.94 -6.33 0.21
CA ALA A 112 10.81 -5.45 0.15
C ALA A 112 11.24 -4.01 0.47
N ALA A 113 10.47 -3.05 -0.01
CA ALA A 113 10.64 -1.64 0.28
C ALA A 113 9.42 -1.11 1.03
N VAL A 114 9.66 -0.22 1.99
CA VAL A 114 8.60 0.53 2.69
C VAL A 114 8.79 2.01 2.46
N PHE A 115 7.73 2.76 2.24
CA PHE A 115 7.84 4.22 2.09
C PHE A 115 8.04 4.87 3.45
N ARG A 116 8.71 6.02 3.44
CA ARG A 116 8.89 6.79 4.66
C ARG A 116 7.63 7.58 4.95
N TYR A 117 6.95 7.29 6.05
CA TYR A 117 5.85 8.15 6.46
C TYR A 117 6.31 9.59 6.73
N ALA A 118 5.61 10.56 6.15
CA ALA A 118 5.71 11.97 6.49
C ALA A 118 4.36 12.47 6.98
N ARG A 119 4.39 13.37 7.98
CA ARG A 119 3.19 14.11 8.36
C ARG A 119 2.86 15.11 7.25
N SER A 120 1.57 15.26 6.95
CA SER A 120 1.11 16.36 6.12
C SER A 120 1.43 17.67 6.83
N PRO A 121 2.05 18.66 6.16
CA PRO A 121 2.26 19.99 6.75
C PRO A 121 0.95 20.77 6.94
N TYR A 122 -0.18 20.26 6.46
CA TYR A 122 -1.51 20.89 6.53
C TYR A 122 -2.50 20.19 7.48
N SER A 123 -2.07 19.17 8.25
CA SER A 123 -2.95 18.51 9.23
C SER A 123 -3.05 19.32 10.52
N ASP A 124 -4.28 19.61 10.96
CA ASP A 124 -4.58 20.29 12.22
C ASP A 124 -3.98 19.48 13.39
N THR A 125 -3.25 20.17 14.28
CA THR A 125 -2.34 19.50 15.23
C THR A 125 -3.13 18.85 16.38
N GLY A 126 -3.49 17.58 16.23
CA GLY A 126 -4.22 16.82 17.25
C GLY A 126 -3.35 15.94 18.16
N LEU A 127 -3.72 15.80 19.43
CA LEU A 127 -3.15 14.85 20.41
C LEU A 127 -3.02 13.41 19.86
N ARG A 128 -3.93 13.03 18.96
CA ARG A 128 -3.96 11.72 18.29
C ARG A 128 -2.70 11.45 17.45
N ASP A 129 -2.09 12.47 16.85
CA ASP A 129 -0.93 12.31 15.98
C ASP A 129 0.39 12.17 16.74
N ILE A 130 0.47 12.76 17.94
CA ILE A 130 1.57 12.52 18.88
C ILE A 130 1.48 11.08 19.38
N LEU A 131 0.29 10.63 19.78
CA LEU A 131 0.06 9.27 20.24
C LEU A 131 0.41 8.23 19.15
N ARG A 132 0.01 8.49 17.90
CA ARG A 132 0.39 7.64 16.75
C ARG A 132 1.90 7.63 16.49
N ALA A 133 2.56 8.79 16.58
CA ALA A 133 4.02 8.86 16.42
C ALA A 133 4.78 8.09 17.52
N VAL A 134 4.31 8.14 18.77
CA VAL A 134 4.87 7.38 19.88
C VAL A 134 4.57 5.88 19.71
N ALA A 135 3.35 5.51 19.31
CA ALA A 135 2.97 4.13 19.00
C ALA A 135 3.83 3.54 17.86
N ARG A 136 4.19 4.31 16.83
CA ARG A 136 5.15 3.88 15.78
C ARG A 136 6.52 3.51 16.34
N LYS A 137 7.00 4.28 17.32
CA LYS A 137 8.30 4.05 17.97
C LYS A 137 8.29 2.77 18.83
N LEU A 138 7.13 2.37 19.34
CA LEU A 138 6.95 1.18 20.19
C LEU A 138 6.51 -0.09 19.44
N VAL A 139 5.68 0.03 18.40
CA VAL A 139 5.01 -1.11 17.73
C VAL A 139 5.69 -1.50 16.40
N GLY A 140 6.55 -0.64 15.85
CA GLY A 140 7.20 -0.85 14.55
C GLY A 140 6.45 -0.19 13.39
N PRO A 141 6.89 -0.40 12.13
CA PRO A 141 6.26 0.21 10.96
C PRO A 141 4.77 -0.15 10.93
N LEU A 142 3.93 0.88 10.95
CA LEU A 142 2.47 0.74 10.89
C LEU A 142 2.05 0.60 9.41
N GLY A 143 0.84 0.10 9.18
CA GLY A 143 0.25 -0.07 7.85
C GLY A 143 0.14 1.16 6.96
N ASP A 144 0.43 2.32 7.52
CA ASP A 144 0.35 3.61 6.87
C ASP A 144 1.57 3.90 5.96
N GLN A 145 2.58 3.04 5.95
CA GLN A 145 3.85 3.29 5.25
C GLN A 145 3.90 2.82 3.80
N GLY A 146 2.90 2.07 3.35
CA GLY A 146 2.94 1.42 2.05
C GLY A 146 4.08 0.38 1.92
N LEU A 147 3.86 -0.64 1.10
CA LEU A 147 4.80 -1.75 0.93
C LEU A 147 4.96 -2.06 -0.55
N LEU A 148 6.20 -2.09 -1.03
CA LEU A 148 6.58 -2.54 -2.37
C LEU A 148 7.35 -3.86 -2.26
N ILE A 149 6.84 -4.92 -2.89
CA ILE A 149 7.41 -6.26 -2.76
C ILE A 149 7.20 -7.08 -4.04
N ALA A 150 8.17 -7.92 -4.40
CA ALA A 150 8.00 -8.88 -5.48
C ALA A 150 6.93 -9.92 -5.09
N ARG A 151 6.03 -10.28 -6.01
CA ARG A 151 4.98 -11.28 -5.79
C ARG A 151 5.55 -12.59 -5.29
N ALA A 152 6.57 -13.12 -5.98
CA ALA A 152 7.22 -14.37 -5.56
C ALA A 152 7.75 -14.30 -4.13
N HIS A 153 8.26 -13.14 -3.72
CA HIS A 153 8.69 -12.94 -2.35
C HIS A 153 7.52 -12.89 -1.37
N TYR A 154 6.47 -12.15 -1.69
CA TYR A 154 5.24 -12.07 -0.91
C TYR A 154 4.61 -13.46 -0.69
N ASP A 155 4.51 -14.26 -1.74
CA ASP A 155 3.94 -15.62 -1.70
C ASP A 155 4.80 -16.55 -0.85
N ARG A 156 6.13 -16.52 -1.01
CA ARG A 156 7.08 -17.36 -0.26
C ARG A 156 7.09 -17.08 1.25
N ILE A 157 6.83 -15.84 1.68
CA ILE A 157 6.68 -15.50 3.11
C ILE A 157 5.24 -15.70 3.63
N GLY A 158 4.36 -16.27 2.80
CA GLY A 158 2.99 -16.63 3.14
C GLY A 158 2.01 -15.46 3.17
N GLY A 159 2.35 -14.33 2.56
CA GLY A 159 1.48 -13.17 2.37
C GLY A 159 0.82 -12.60 3.63
N TYR A 160 -0.20 -11.76 3.42
CA TYR A 160 -1.06 -11.24 4.47
C TYR A 160 -1.96 -12.34 5.04
N PRO A 161 -1.92 -12.61 6.35
CA PRO A 161 -2.78 -13.61 6.98
C PRO A 161 -4.21 -13.05 7.17
N PRO A 162 -5.24 -13.55 6.46
CA PRO A 162 -6.55 -12.89 6.39
C PRO A 162 -7.22 -12.67 7.76
N GLN A 163 -7.04 -13.61 8.69
CA GLN A 163 -7.73 -13.63 9.98
C GLN A 163 -6.92 -12.98 11.13
N ALA A 164 -5.72 -12.45 10.86
CA ALA A 164 -4.85 -11.95 11.92
C ALA A 164 -5.15 -10.49 12.28
N ARG A 165 -5.37 -10.22 13.57
CA ARG A 165 -5.25 -8.86 14.11
C ARG A 165 -3.81 -8.36 13.86
N ARG A 166 -3.66 -7.17 13.29
CA ARG A 166 -2.37 -6.56 12.86
C ARG A 166 -1.62 -7.36 11.80
N SER A 167 -2.29 -7.66 10.69
CA SER A 167 -1.75 -8.44 9.57
C SER A 167 -0.43 -7.88 9.00
N GLU A 168 -0.29 -6.56 8.89
CA GLU A 168 0.95 -5.93 8.41
C GLU A 168 2.14 -6.11 9.34
N ALA A 169 1.94 -5.94 10.65
CA ALA A 169 3.01 -6.16 11.62
C ALA A 169 3.54 -7.60 11.53
N ARG A 170 2.64 -8.57 11.28
CA ARG A 170 3.02 -9.97 11.11
C ARG A 170 3.78 -10.21 9.80
N LEU A 171 3.34 -9.64 8.68
CA LEU A 171 4.06 -9.70 7.41
C LEU A 171 5.46 -9.06 7.52
N LEU A 172 5.55 -7.86 8.09
CA LEU A 172 6.80 -7.14 8.30
C LEU A 172 7.76 -7.86 9.24
N ARG A 173 7.23 -8.64 10.19
CA ARG A 173 8.03 -9.53 11.05
C ARG A 173 8.60 -10.71 10.26
N ARG A 174 7.81 -11.32 9.37
CA ARG A 174 8.26 -12.41 8.50
C ARG A 174 9.29 -11.96 7.46
N LEU A 175 9.17 -10.72 6.96
CA LEU A 175 10.19 -10.12 6.10
C LEU A 175 11.56 -9.98 6.80
N GLY A 176 11.58 -9.84 8.12
CA GLY A 176 12.81 -9.55 8.86
C GLY A 176 13.32 -8.12 8.61
N ARG A 177 14.26 -7.65 9.44
CA ARG A 177 14.80 -6.27 9.31
C ARG A 177 15.77 -6.12 8.14
N SER A 178 16.56 -7.16 7.85
CA SER A 178 17.63 -7.15 6.84
C SER A 178 17.13 -7.16 5.40
N SER A 179 15.90 -7.64 5.16
CA SER A 179 15.31 -7.73 3.82
C SER A 179 14.39 -6.55 3.50
N ARG A 180 14.46 -5.46 4.27
CA ARG A 180 13.65 -4.25 4.09
C ARG A 180 14.52 -3.04 3.77
N THR A 181 14.21 -2.38 2.67
CA THR A 181 14.77 -1.07 2.32
C THR A 181 13.77 0.02 2.69
N LEU A 182 14.21 1.03 3.42
CA LEU A 182 13.40 2.23 3.63
C LEU A 182 13.63 3.19 2.46
N LEU A 183 12.58 3.47 1.70
CA LEU A 183 12.62 4.44 0.62
C LEU A 183 12.79 5.86 1.16
N ARG A 184 13.39 6.74 0.36
CA ARG A 184 13.57 8.16 0.65
C ARG A 184 12.28 8.93 0.36
N SER A 185 11.59 8.56 -0.71
CA SER A 185 10.27 9.08 -1.07
C SER A 185 9.30 8.85 0.07
N ARG A 186 8.56 9.91 0.38
CA ARG A 186 7.66 9.91 1.52
C ARG A 186 6.22 9.64 1.09
N ILE A 187 5.47 9.09 2.03
CA ILE A 187 4.03 8.90 1.94
C ILE A 187 3.35 9.79 2.98
N VAL A 188 2.39 10.57 2.54
CA VAL A 188 1.54 11.44 3.36
C VAL A 188 0.12 10.90 3.31
N MET A 189 -0.66 11.09 4.36
CA MET A 189 -2.09 10.73 4.35
C MET A 189 -2.93 11.99 4.13
N ALA A 190 -3.77 11.97 3.10
CA ALA A 190 -4.91 12.87 2.96
C ALA A 190 -5.97 12.47 3.99
N GLY A 191 -6.46 13.45 4.74
CA GLY A 191 -7.51 13.30 5.76
C GLY A 191 -8.91 13.30 5.17
#